data_AF-A0A0H5DG24-F1
#
_entry.id   AF-A0A0H5DG24-F1
#
_cell.length_a   1.000
_cell.length_b   1.000
_cell.length_c   1.000
_cell.angle_alpha   90.00
_cell.angle_beta   90.00
_cell.angle_gamma   90.00
#
_symmetry.space_group_name_H-M   'P 1'
#
loop_
_entity.id
_entity.type
_entity.pdbx_description
1 polymer ?
#
loop_
_entity_poly.entity_id
_entity_poly.type
_entity_poly.pdbx_seq_one_letter_code
_entity_poly.pdbx_strand_id
1 'polypeptide(L)'
;MSNCQQSTLRLMIAAGLLAAITSLPASPLAAGSDPAAGLTSVTVEGAIWHVGPVVEDTPAHAKATERLGVDAPIYMAVRQNPKLEAFRRPSLLSARQAARALRGATGCGVHTNTMMRTISGAYFARLSCD
;
A
#
# COMPACT_ATOMS: atom_id res chain seq x y z
N MET A 1 61.25 -52.45 3.66
CA MET A 1 61.19 -53.15 2.36
C MET A 1 60.35 -52.29 1.41
N SER A 2 60.96 -51.88 0.30
CA SER A 2 60.40 -51.36 -0.98
C SER A 2 59.39 -50.20 -0.94
N ASN A 3 59.79 -48.96 -1.28
CA ASN A 3 59.92 -48.34 -2.61
C ASN A 3 58.59 -48.06 -3.34
N CYS A 4 58.31 -46.77 -3.58
CA CYS A 4 57.97 -46.18 -4.89
C CYS A 4 57.79 -44.66 -4.70
N GLN A 5 58.79 -43.84 -4.98
CA GLN A 5 59.09 -43.25 -6.31
C GLN A 5 58.09 -42.19 -6.77
N GLN A 6 58.68 -41.04 -7.12
CA GLN A 6 58.27 -40.14 -8.21
C GLN A 6 57.02 -39.29 -7.91
N SER A 7 56.94 -38.01 -8.28
CA SER A 7 57.75 -37.22 -9.20
C SER A 7 57.32 -35.76 -9.06
N THR A 8 58.23 -34.83 -9.38
CA THR A 8 58.01 -33.64 -10.26
C THR A 8 56.62 -33.01 -10.30
N LEU A 9 56.39 -31.71 -10.35
CA LEU A 9 57.16 -30.52 -10.64
C LEU A 9 56.06 -29.45 -10.82
N ARG A 10 56.39 -28.22 -10.43
CA ARG A 10 55.66 -26.97 -10.66
C ARG A 10 54.88 -26.95 -11.99
N LEU A 11 53.69 -26.36 -11.98
CA LEU A 11 53.28 -25.48 -13.07
C LEU A 11 52.18 -24.51 -12.61
N MET A 12 52.57 -23.23 -12.51
CA MET A 12 51.65 -22.11 -12.55
C MET A 12 51.05 -22.07 -13.96
N ILE A 13 49.73 -22.14 -14.08
CA ILE A 13 49.02 -21.68 -15.28
C ILE A 13 47.96 -20.70 -14.81
N ALA A 14 48.27 -19.43 -14.98
CA ALA A 14 47.29 -18.35 -15.04
C ALA A 14 46.50 -18.54 -16.34
N ALA A 15 45.25 -18.99 -16.24
CA ALA A 15 44.30 -18.97 -17.33
C ALA A 15 43.26 -17.89 -17.02
N GLY A 16 43.34 -16.78 -17.75
CA GLY A 16 42.31 -15.77 -17.77
C GLY A 16 41.01 -16.35 -18.30
N LEU A 17 39.92 -16.10 -17.60
CA LEU A 17 38.62 -15.97 -18.22
C LEU A 17 38.11 -14.56 -17.93
N LEU A 18 38.09 -13.77 -18.99
CA LEU A 18 37.43 -12.47 -19.08
C LEU A 18 35.92 -12.70 -18.85
N ALA A 19 35.46 -12.62 -17.61
CA ALA A 19 34.04 -12.44 -17.34
C ALA A 19 33.77 -10.93 -17.32
N ALA A 20 33.43 -10.39 -18.50
CA ALA A 20 32.77 -9.10 -18.60
C ALA A 20 31.43 -9.19 -17.86
N ILE A 21 31.44 -8.94 -16.55
CA ILE A 21 30.23 -8.67 -15.78
C ILE A 21 29.81 -7.29 -16.23
N THR A 22 28.96 -7.24 -17.24
CA THR A 22 28.15 -6.07 -17.49
C THR A 22 27.40 -5.79 -16.18
N SER A 23 27.81 -4.72 -15.51
CA SER A 23 27.02 -4.11 -14.46
C SER A 23 25.69 -3.74 -15.10
N LEU A 24 24.69 -4.62 -14.97
CA LEU A 24 23.32 -4.17 -15.04
C LEU A 24 23.23 -3.06 -14.00
N PRO A 25 22.87 -1.81 -14.37
CA PRO A 25 22.38 -0.92 -13.35
C PRO A 25 21.23 -1.70 -12.70
N ALA A 26 21.32 -1.91 -11.39
CA ALA A 26 20.14 -2.17 -10.61
C ALA A 26 19.25 -0.96 -10.87
N SER A 27 18.40 -1.05 -11.91
CA SER A 27 17.21 -0.24 -11.99
C SER A 27 16.61 -0.33 -10.60
N PRO A 28 16.37 0.80 -9.91
CA PRO A 28 15.63 0.72 -8.67
C PRO A 28 14.37 -0.04 -9.04
N LEU A 29 14.26 -1.26 -8.49
CA LEU A 29 13.05 -2.03 -8.49
C LEU A 29 12.00 -1.01 -8.13
N ALA A 30 11.15 -0.66 -9.11
CA ALA A 30 10.19 0.43 -9.00
C ALA A 30 9.62 0.29 -7.60
N ALA A 31 9.95 1.23 -6.73
CA ALA A 31 9.49 1.23 -5.37
C ALA A 31 7.98 1.21 -5.55
N GLY A 32 7.38 0.03 -5.35
CA GLY A 32 5.96 -0.12 -5.27
C GLY A 32 5.60 0.88 -4.22
N SER A 33 4.99 1.98 -4.65
CA SER A 33 4.59 3.11 -3.85
C SER A 33 4.04 2.54 -2.55
N ASP A 34 4.78 2.71 -1.46
CA ASP A 34 4.36 2.23 -0.17
C ASP A 34 3.01 2.89 0.09
N PRO A 35 1.88 2.15 0.06
CA PRO A 35 0.59 2.78 0.23
C PRO A 35 0.50 3.43 1.62
N ALA A 36 1.41 3.14 2.55
CA ALA A 36 1.48 3.77 3.87
C ALA A 36 1.88 5.26 3.86
N ALA A 37 2.49 5.78 2.78
CA ALA A 37 2.90 7.19 2.69
C ALA A 37 1.68 8.11 2.49
N GLY A 38 0.90 8.33 3.56
CA GLY A 38 -0.31 9.15 3.56
C GLY A 38 -1.54 8.48 4.19
N LEU A 39 -1.43 7.21 4.63
CA LEU A 39 -2.51 6.47 5.26
C LEU A 39 -2.39 6.55 6.80
N THR A 40 -3.28 7.34 7.41
CA THR A 40 -3.41 7.51 8.86
C THR A 40 -4.29 6.42 9.44
N SER A 41 -3.86 5.81 10.55
CA SER A 41 -4.63 4.76 11.24
C SER A 41 -5.40 5.35 12.42
N VAL A 42 -6.71 5.10 12.49
CA VAL A 42 -7.59 5.58 13.57
C VAL A 42 -8.41 4.42 14.12
N THR A 43 -8.54 4.35 15.45
CA THR A 43 -9.42 3.37 16.10
C THR A 43 -10.78 4.00 16.36
N VAL A 44 -11.84 3.38 15.84
CA VAL A 44 -13.24 3.80 16.05
C VAL A 44 -14.05 2.59 16.50
N GLU A 45 -14.62 2.66 17.70
CA GLU A 45 -15.48 1.60 18.27
C GLU A 45 -14.79 0.21 18.24
N GLY A 46 -13.50 0.17 18.60
CA GLY A 46 -12.69 -1.05 18.63
C GLY A 46 -12.28 -1.60 17.26
N ALA A 47 -12.59 -0.89 16.17
CA ALA A 47 -12.13 -1.22 14.83
C ALA A 47 -11.02 -0.26 14.38
N ILE A 48 -9.99 -0.82 13.75
CA ILE A 48 -8.93 -0.03 13.12
C ILE A 48 -9.41 0.37 11.72
N TRP A 49 -9.22 1.64 11.39
CA TRP A 49 -9.51 2.23 10.09
C TRP A 49 -8.23 2.85 9.53
N HIS A 50 -7.98 2.62 8.25
CA HIS A 50 -6.96 3.37 7.52
C HIS A 50 -7.65 4.45 6.68
N VAL A 51 -7.14 5.67 6.79
CA VAL A 51 -7.68 6.87 6.15
C VAL A 51 -6.59 7.56 5.37
N GLY A 52 -6.86 7.97 4.14
CA GLY A 52 -5.89 8.74 3.35
C GLY A 52 -6.54 9.46 2.18
N PRO A 53 -5.82 10.41 1.57
CA PRO A 53 -6.25 11.03 0.33
C PRO A 53 -6.29 9.98 -0.79
N VAL A 54 -7.25 10.11 -1.69
CA VAL A 54 -7.28 9.34 -2.93
C VAL A 54 -6.36 10.06 -3.92
N VAL A 55 -5.34 9.35 -4.40
CA VAL A 55 -4.38 9.88 -5.37
C VAL A 55 -5.13 10.26 -6.66
N GLU A 56 -4.89 11.48 -7.14
CA GLU A 56 -5.38 12.00 -8.41
C GLU A 56 -4.94 11.08 -9.57
N ASP A 57 -5.67 11.09 -10.68
CA ASP A 57 -5.43 10.24 -11.86
C ASP A 57 -5.55 8.72 -11.66
N THR A 58 -6.04 8.26 -10.51
CA THR A 58 -6.38 6.85 -10.32
C THR A 58 -7.80 6.53 -10.80
N PRO A 59 -8.09 5.29 -11.25
CA PRO A 59 -9.46 4.89 -11.59
C PRO A 59 -10.41 4.95 -10.37
N ALA A 60 -9.86 4.86 -9.15
CA ALA A 60 -10.62 5.06 -7.92
C ALA A 60 -11.03 6.52 -7.74
N HIS A 61 -10.11 7.46 -8.01
CA HIS A 61 -10.41 8.90 -8.02
C HIS A 61 -11.47 9.23 -9.06
N ALA A 62 -11.28 8.84 -10.32
CA ALA A 62 -12.24 9.13 -11.39
C ALA A 62 -13.66 8.65 -11.07
N LYS A 63 -13.82 7.42 -10.56
CA LYS A 63 -15.12 6.87 -10.14
C LYS A 63 -15.71 7.59 -8.93
N ALA A 64 -14.86 8.03 -8.00
CA ALA A 64 -15.31 8.79 -6.85
C ALA A 64 -15.74 10.21 -7.27
N THR A 65 -14.98 10.88 -8.13
CA THR A 65 -15.33 12.19 -8.70
C THR A 65 -16.62 12.13 -9.50
N GLU A 66 -16.81 11.13 -10.37
CA GLU A 66 -18.06 10.95 -11.13
C GLU A 66 -19.28 10.81 -10.22
N ARG A 67 -19.17 10.00 -9.15
CA ARG A 67 -20.28 9.76 -8.22
C ARG A 67 -20.52 10.88 -7.23
N LEU A 68 -19.45 11.58 -6.82
CA LEU A 68 -19.54 12.68 -5.87
C LEU A 68 -19.82 14.02 -6.56
N GLY A 69 -19.50 14.13 -7.86
CA GLY A 69 -19.70 15.30 -8.71
C GLY A 69 -18.77 16.47 -8.37
N VAL A 70 -17.52 16.22 -7.93
CA VAL A 70 -16.69 17.30 -7.34
C VAL A 70 -15.20 17.24 -7.72
N ASP A 71 -14.65 18.40 -8.03
CA ASP A 71 -13.22 18.69 -8.26
C ASP A 71 -12.48 19.05 -6.95
N ALA A 72 -12.74 18.32 -5.87
CA ALA A 72 -12.17 18.57 -4.53
C ALA A 72 -11.41 17.34 -4.02
N PRO A 73 -10.44 17.48 -3.10
CA PRO A 73 -9.70 16.34 -2.58
C PRO A 73 -10.64 15.32 -1.92
N ILE A 74 -10.62 14.10 -2.46
CA ILE A 74 -11.42 12.97 -1.99
C ILE A 74 -10.60 12.17 -1.00
N TYR A 75 -11.19 11.84 0.14
CA TYR A 75 -10.57 10.97 1.13
C TYR A 75 -11.24 9.61 1.17
N MET A 76 -10.45 8.58 1.39
CA MET A 76 -10.89 7.21 1.56
C MET A 76 -10.72 6.76 3.01
N ALA A 77 -11.67 5.99 3.52
CA ALA A 77 -11.57 5.28 4.80
C ALA A 77 -11.91 3.79 4.60
N VAL A 78 -11.01 2.91 5.02
CA VAL A 78 -11.16 1.46 4.92
C VAL A 78 -11.02 0.81 6.29
N ARG A 79 -12.01 0.01 6.68
CA ARG A 79 -11.96 -0.76 7.92
C ARG A 79 -11.04 -1.96 7.76
N GLN A 80 -10.12 -2.14 8.70
CA GLN A 80 -9.29 -3.32 8.76
C GLN A 80 -10.08 -4.54 9.26
N ASN A 81 -9.80 -5.69 8.64
CA ASN A 81 -10.32 -6.98 9.07
C ASN A 81 -9.16 -7.89 9.52
N PRO A 82 -8.53 -7.62 10.68
CA PRO A 82 -7.31 -8.32 11.09
C PRO A 82 -7.51 -9.82 11.35
N LYS A 83 -8.76 -10.25 11.59
CA LYS A 83 -9.10 -11.67 11.80
C LYS A 83 -9.43 -12.41 10.49
N LEU A 84 -9.36 -11.74 9.34
CA LEU A 84 -9.67 -12.27 7.99
C LEU A 84 -11.00 -13.05 7.91
N GLU A 85 -11.99 -12.67 8.72
CA GLU A 85 -13.30 -13.32 8.71
C GLU A 85 -14.07 -12.89 7.46
N ALA A 86 -14.09 -13.76 6.44
CA ALA A 86 -14.70 -13.48 5.14
C ALA A 86 -16.22 -13.21 5.20
N PHE A 87 -16.92 -13.81 6.16
CA PHE A 87 -18.39 -13.72 6.30
C PHE A 87 -18.84 -12.86 7.49
N ARG A 88 -17.96 -12.03 8.04
CA ARG A 88 -18.37 -11.12 9.11
C ARG A 88 -19.44 -10.17 8.57
N ARG A 89 -20.60 -10.14 9.22
CA ARG A 89 -21.68 -9.20 8.87
C ARG A 89 -21.11 -7.79 8.80
N PRO A 90 -21.41 -7.00 7.75
CA PRO A 90 -21.02 -5.61 7.70
C PRO A 90 -21.51 -4.91 8.96
N SER A 91 -20.65 -4.11 9.59
CA SER A 91 -21.05 -3.28 10.73
C SER A 91 -22.24 -2.42 10.30
N LEU A 92 -23.36 -2.52 11.04
CA LEU A 92 -24.56 -1.70 10.83
C LEU A 92 -24.24 -0.19 10.92
N LEU A 93 -23.15 0.15 11.63
CA LEU A 93 -22.69 1.52 11.84
C LEU A 93 -21.50 1.89 10.96
N SER A 94 -21.15 1.08 9.95
CA SER A 94 -19.90 1.25 9.21
C SER A 94 -19.75 2.62 8.53
N ALA A 95 -20.85 3.24 8.06
CA ALA A 95 -20.80 4.60 7.50
C ALA A 95 -20.52 5.67 8.58
N ARG A 96 -21.11 5.54 9.77
CA ARG A 96 -20.86 6.45 10.90
C ARG A 96 -19.45 6.29 11.44
N GLN A 97 -18.98 5.04 11.53
CA GLN A 97 -17.61 4.73 11.93
C GLN A 97 -16.60 5.29 10.94
N ALA A 98 -16.85 5.14 9.62
CA ALA A 98 -16.02 5.74 8.58
C ALA A 98 -15.98 7.27 8.69
N ALA A 99 -17.14 7.93 8.89
CA ALA A 99 -17.19 9.39 9.07
C ALA A 99 -16.43 9.88 10.32
N ARG A 100 -16.42 9.09 11.41
CA ARG A 100 -15.61 9.37 12.60
C ARG A 100 -14.13 9.13 12.36
N ALA A 101 -13.78 8.09 11.60
CA ALA A 101 -12.39 7.82 11.23
C ALA A 101 -11.82 8.95 10.37
N LEU A 102 -12.59 9.42 9.36
CA LEU A 102 -12.23 10.56 8.52
C LEU A 102 -11.99 11.82 9.35
N ARG A 103 -12.93 12.16 10.25
CA ARG A 103 -12.77 13.28 11.19
C ARG A 103 -11.55 13.12 12.09
N GLY A 104 -11.35 11.93 12.68
CA GLY A 104 -10.24 11.67 13.57
C GLY A 104 -8.87 11.70 12.89
N ALA A 105 -8.80 11.33 11.60
CA ALA A 105 -7.57 11.34 10.83
C ALA A 105 -7.21 12.73 10.30
N THR A 106 -8.21 13.53 9.92
CA THR A 106 -7.99 14.78 9.17
C THR A 106 -8.29 16.04 9.96
N GLY A 107 -9.05 15.96 11.05
CA GLY A 107 -9.57 17.12 11.79
C GLY A 107 -10.70 17.87 11.08
N CYS A 108 -11.01 17.53 9.83
CA CYS A 108 -11.95 18.27 8.99
C CYS A 108 -13.40 17.77 9.13
N GLY A 109 -14.35 18.63 8.78
CA GLY A 109 -15.76 18.26 8.61
C GLY A 109 -15.95 17.26 7.47
N VAL A 110 -16.87 16.30 7.62
CA VAL A 110 -17.14 15.25 6.62
C VAL A 110 -18.55 15.41 6.07
N HIS A 111 -18.69 15.45 4.75
CA HIS A 111 -19.99 15.48 4.07
C HIS A 111 -20.64 14.09 4.04
N THR A 112 -21.25 13.68 5.15
CA THR A 112 -21.79 12.31 5.32
C THR A 112 -22.92 11.96 4.35
N ASN A 113 -23.73 12.95 3.95
CA ASN A 113 -24.86 12.74 3.03
C ASN A 113 -24.40 12.43 1.60
N THR A 114 -23.16 12.79 1.26
CA THR A 114 -22.57 12.50 -0.04
C THR A 114 -21.50 11.42 0.05
N MET A 115 -21.43 10.63 1.14
CA MET A 115 -20.45 9.55 1.20
C MET A 115 -20.79 8.43 0.21
N MET A 116 -19.78 7.94 -0.49
CA MET A 116 -19.89 6.79 -1.39
C MET A 116 -19.24 5.57 -0.76
N ARG A 117 -19.86 4.40 -0.92
CA ARG A 117 -19.33 3.11 -0.45
C ARG A 117 -19.12 2.18 -1.63
N THR A 118 -17.96 1.51 -1.66
CA THR A 118 -17.70 0.42 -2.62
C THR A 118 -18.18 -0.93 -2.08
N ILE A 119 -18.27 -1.92 -2.96
CA ILE A 119 -18.60 -3.30 -2.59
C ILE A 119 -17.55 -3.89 -1.65
N SER A 120 -16.28 -3.51 -1.84
CA SER A 120 -15.17 -3.89 -0.95
C SER A 120 -15.24 -3.25 0.45
N GLY A 121 -16.19 -2.34 0.69
CA GLY A 121 -16.39 -1.71 1.99
C GLY A 121 -15.50 -0.49 2.25
N ALA A 122 -14.84 0.05 1.23
CA ALA A 122 -14.18 1.34 1.30
C ALA A 122 -15.21 2.47 1.23
N TYR A 123 -14.99 3.51 2.03
CA TYR A 123 -15.81 4.71 2.07
C TYR A 123 -15.04 5.88 1.48
N PHE A 124 -15.70 6.67 0.64
CA PHE A 124 -15.16 7.87 0.00
C PHE A 124 -15.99 9.07 0.42
N ALA A 125 -15.32 10.16 0.76
CA ALA A 125 -15.96 11.38 1.22
C ALA A 125 -15.22 12.62 0.77
N ARG A 126 -15.97 13.71 0.63
CA ARG A 126 -15.42 15.06 0.66
C ARG A 126 -15.26 15.54 2.09
N LEU A 127 -14.22 16.33 2.28
CA LEU A 127 -13.94 17.01 3.52
C LEU A 127 -14.09 18.52 3.35
N SER A 128 -14.43 19.22 4.43
CA SER A 128 -14.36 20.67 4.56
C SER A 128 -13.45 20.98 5.74
N CYS A 129 -12.31 21.59 5.43
CA CYS A 129 -11.33 22.05 6.41
C CYS A 129 -11.41 23.58 6.40
N ASP A 130 -11.91 24.16 7.49
CA ASP A 130 -11.94 25.61 7.70
C ASP A 130 -10.70 26.06 8.49
#